data_AF-A0A352BBF3-F1
#
_entry.id   AF-A0A352BBF3-F1
#
_cell.length_a   1.000
_cell.length_b   1.000
_cell.length_c   1.000
_cell.angle_alpha   90.00
_cell.angle_beta   90.00
_cell.angle_gamma   90.00
#
_symmetry.space_group_name_H-M   'P 1'
#
loop_
_entity.id
_entity.type
_entity.pdbx_description
1 polymer ?
#
loop_
_entity_poly.entity_id
_entity_poly.type
_entity_poly.pdbx_seq_one_letter_code
_entity_poly.pdbx_strand_id
1 'polypeptide(L)'
;EIVDWEFHTLPISSKENKINFSIKSTSSEADTFFGQVMNYTITAEKEGKGKKVIASVKNATIIDVFLCGYVLNPLEERAMLIYAEIGPAFENTRLYYKVSGCDLDYGFKK
;
A
#
# COMPACT_ATOMS: atom_id res chain seq x y z
N GLU A 1 1.64 25.06 -6.48
CA GLU A 1 2.75 24.60 -5.62
C GLU A 1 2.75 23.08 -5.62
N ILE A 2 3.91 22.46 -5.88
CA ILE A 2 4.06 21.02 -5.69
C ILE A 2 4.31 20.84 -4.20
N VAL A 3 3.34 20.27 -3.48
CA VAL A 3 3.51 19.93 -2.07
C VAL A 3 4.29 18.62 -2.01
N ASP A 4 5.56 18.70 -1.64
CA ASP A 4 6.36 17.53 -1.32
C ASP A 4 5.89 16.98 0.03
N TRP A 5 5.19 15.84 -0.01
CA TRP A 5 4.75 15.16 1.20
C TRP A 5 5.88 14.24 1.68
N GLU A 6 6.62 14.67 2.70
CA GLU A 6 7.56 13.77 3.41
C GLU A 6 6.76 12.77 4.27
N PHE A 7 6.77 11.51 3.86
CA PHE A 7 6.17 10.41 4.62
C PHE A 7 7.16 9.89 5.65
N HIS A 8 6.91 10.18 6.93
CA HIS A 8 7.65 9.54 8.03
C HIS A 8 7.07 8.16 8.32
N THR A 9 7.78 7.11 7.93
CA THR A 9 7.53 5.76 8.44
C THR A 9 7.91 5.74 9.92
N LEU A 10 6.95 5.42 10.81
CA LEU A 10 7.29 5.14 12.20
C LEU A 10 8.12 3.85 12.26
N PRO A 11 9.36 3.86 12.77
CA PRO A 11 10.14 2.65 12.92
C PRO A 11 9.63 1.89 14.14
N ILE A 12 8.73 0.93 13.95
CA ILE A 12 8.42 -0.06 14.98
C ILE A 12 9.20 -1.32 14.64
N SER A 13 10.42 -1.37 15.18
CA SER A 13 11.31 -2.53 15.17
C SER A 13 10.60 -3.73 15.82
N SER A 14 10.19 -4.73 15.02
CA SER A 14 10.22 -6.11 15.52
C SER A 14 11.68 -6.56 15.47
N LYS A 15 12.17 -7.05 16.60
CA LYS A 15 13.60 -7.11 16.90
C LYS A 15 14.47 -7.95 15.97
N GLU A 16 13.94 -8.70 15.00
CA GLU A 16 14.78 -9.63 14.22
C GLU A 16 14.48 -9.75 12.72
N ASN A 17 13.54 -9.00 12.13
CA ASN A 17 13.28 -9.09 10.68
C ASN A 17 12.89 -7.73 10.09
N LYS A 18 13.81 -7.08 9.35
CA LYS A 18 13.49 -5.88 8.57
C LYS A 18 12.50 -6.27 7.47
N ILE A 19 11.25 -5.83 7.61
CA ILE A 19 10.21 -5.97 6.60
C ILE A 19 9.95 -4.61 6.00
N ASN A 20 10.09 -4.52 4.67
CA ASN A 20 9.83 -3.31 3.91
C ASN A 20 8.48 -3.46 3.20
N PHE A 21 7.55 -2.55 3.50
CA PHE A 21 6.28 -2.46 2.78
C PHE A 21 6.39 -1.41 1.69
N SER A 22 5.85 -1.71 0.51
CA SER A 22 5.86 -0.78 -0.62
C SER A 22 4.61 -0.93 -1.47
N ILE A 23 4.28 0.14 -2.20
CA ILE A 23 3.24 0.15 -3.21
C ILE A 23 3.92 0.34 -4.56
N LYS A 24 3.51 -0.47 -5.53
CA LYS A 24 3.81 -0.26 -6.94
C LYS A 24 2.51 -0.02 -7.67
N SER A 25 2.39 1.14 -8.31
CA SER A 25 1.26 1.51 -9.16
C SER A 25 1.69 1.64 -10.62
N THR A 26 0.73 1.42 -11.50
CA THR A 26 0.82 1.68 -12.94
C THR A 26 -0.52 2.27 -13.36
N SER A 27 -0.51 3.49 -13.88
CA SER A 27 -1.68 4.11 -14.49
C SER A 27 -1.71 3.80 -15.99
N SER A 28 -2.91 3.71 -16.56
CA SER A 28 -3.08 3.91 -18.01
C SER A 28 -3.51 5.35 -18.27
N GLU A 29 -3.05 5.94 -19.38
CA GLU A 29 -3.40 7.30 -19.83
C GLU A 29 -4.88 7.46 -20.23
N ALA A 30 -5.75 6.51 -19.88
CA ALA A 30 -7.18 6.68 -20.07
C ALA A 30 -7.69 7.69 -19.02
N ASP A 31 -7.50 8.97 -19.33
CA ASP A 31 -8.07 10.11 -18.62
C ASP A 31 -9.59 10.01 -18.77
N THR A 32 -10.23 9.36 -17.81
CA THR A 32 -11.68 9.46 -17.69
C THR A 32 -11.98 10.78 -17.01
N PHE A 33 -13.11 11.41 -17.36
CA PHE A 33 -13.58 12.66 -16.73
C PHE A 33 -13.70 12.57 -15.18
N PHE A 34 -13.52 11.37 -14.62
CA PHE A 34 -13.60 11.01 -13.21
C PHE A 34 -12.27 10.44 -12.65
N GLY A 35 -11.13 10.59 -13.34
CA GLY A 35 -9.81 10.11 -12.86
C GLY A 35 -9.13 9.10 -13.80
N GLN A 36 -8.05 8.49 -13.35
CA GLN A 36 -7.28 7.53 -14.14
C GLN A 36 -7.62 6.08 -13.76
N VAL A 37 -7.46 5.16 -14.72
CA VAL A 37 -7.52 3.73 -14.43
C VAL A 37 -6.15 3.28 -13.93
N MET A 38 -6.07 2.93 -12.65
CA MET A 38 -4.84 2.51 -12.00
C MET A 38 -4.89 1.02 -11.62
N ASN A 39 -3.79 0.33 -11.89
CA ASN A 39 -3.49 -0.96 -11.29
C ASN A 39 -2.43 -0.72 -10.22
N TYR A 40 -2.61 -1.30 -9.04
CA TYR A 40 -1.59 -1.20 -8.00
C TYR A 40 -1.48 -2.49 -7.19
N THR A 41 -0.28 -2.69 -6.65
CA THR A 41 0.05 -3.85 -5.81
C THR A 41 0.81 -3.37 -4.59
N ILE A 42 0.38 -3.85 -3.43
CA ILE A 42 1.05 -3.64 -2.16
C ILE A 42 1.85 -4.89 -1.83
N THR A 43 3.14 -4.72 -1.54
CA THR A 43 4.04 -5.84 -1.25
C THR A 43 4.77 -5.68 0.07
N ALA A 44 5.05 -6.82 0.71
CA ALA A 44 6.03 -6.94 1.78
C ALA A 44 7.29 -7.58 1.23
N GLU A 45 8.44 -7.02 1.55
CA GLU A 45 9.75 -7.59 1.25
C GLU A 45 10.46 -7.92 2.56
N LYS A 46 10.91 -9.17 2.70
CA LYS A 46 11.62 -9.67 3.87
C LYS A 46 12.99 -10.15 3.42
N GLU A 47 14.02 -9.64 4.08
CA GLU A 47 15.42 -9.98 3.77
C GLU A 47 15.62 -11.51 3.76
N GLY A 48 16.28 -12.03 2.73
CA GLY A 48 16.50 -13.46 2.53
C GLY A 48 15.28 -14.28 2.06
N LYS A 49 14.04 -13.79 2.25
CA LYS A 49 12.80 -14.48 1.85
C LYS A 49 12.18 -13.97 0.53
N GLY A 50 12.48 -12.73 0.13
CA GLY A 50 11.97 -12.12 -1.11
C GLY A 50 10.70 -11.30 -0.89
N LYS A 51 9.81 -11.27 -1.89
CA LYS A 51 8.60 -10.42 -1.92
C LYS A 51 7.31 -11.24 -1.79
N LYS A 52 6.34 -10.67 -1.08
CA LYS A 52 4.98 -11.18 -0.91
C LYS A 52 3.99 -10.10 -1.36
N VAL A 53 3.02 -10.48 -2.19
CA VAL A 53 1.88 -9.61 -2.52
C VAL A 53 0.87 -9.67 -1.39
N ILE A 54 0.51 -8.52 -0.84
CA ILE A 54 -0.48 -8.38 0.23
C ILE A 54 -1.84 -8.03 -0.36
N ALA A 55 -1.86 -7.04 -1.25
CA ALA A 55 -3.06 -6.60 -1.94
C ALA A 55 -2.71 -6.33 -3.40
N SER A 56 -3.62 -6.67 -4.31
CA SER A 56 -3.52 -6.34 -5.71
C SER A 56 -4.89 -5.90 -6.19
N VAL A 57 -4.95 -4.69 -6.73
CA VAL A 57 -6.18 -4.12 -7.27
C VAL A 57 -5.94 -3.79 -8.73
N LYS A 58 -6.90 -4.20 -9.56
CA LYS A 58 -6.89 -3.95 -10.99
C LYS A 58 -8.04 -3.03 -11.36
N ASN A 59 -7.79 -2.16 -12.33
CA ASN A 59 -8.77 -1.23 -12.90
C ASN A 59 -9.47 -0.35 -11.86
N ALA A 60 -8.74 0.15 -10.85
CA ALA A 60 -9.29 1.10 -9.91
C ALA A 60 -9.41 2.47 -10.58
N THR A 61 -10.60 3.09 -10.55
CA THR A 61 -10.80 4.48 -10.99
C THR A 61 -10.44 5.41 -9.83
N ILE A 62 -9.16 5.75 -9.73
CA ILE A 62 -8.57 6.52 -8.64
C ILE A 62 -7.53 7.49 -9.20
N ILE A 63 -7.29 8.58 -8.49
CA ILE A 63 -6.21 9.52 -8.80
C ILE A 63 -4.88 8.96 -8.30
N ASP A 64 -4.83 8.47 -7.07
CA ASP A 64 -3.60 7.92 -6.50
C ASP A 64 -3.87 6.98 -5.32
N VAL A 65 -2.83 6.26 -4.85
CA VAL A 65 -2.88 5.33 -3.74
C VAL A 65 -1.66 5.49 -2.81
N PHE A 66 -1.92 5.46 -1.50
CA PHE A 66 -0.91 5.76 -0.48
C PHE A 66 -0.85 4.64 0.54
N LEU A 67 0.37 4.26 0.94
CA LEU A 67 0.58 3.46 2.14
C LEU A 67 0.61 4.41 3.33
N CYS A 68 -0.44 4.38 4.16
CA CYS A 68 -0.57 5.29 5.29
C CYS A 68 0.18 4.80 6.53
N GLY A 69 0.35 3.49 6.67
CA GLY A 69 1.07 2.91 7.79
C GLY A 69 0.82 1.41 7.94
N TYR A 70 1.38 0.83 8.99
CA TYR A 70 1.15 -0.55 9.36
C TYR A 70 1.27 -0.76 10.87
N VAL A 71 0.67 -1.84 11.36
CA VAL A 71 0.77 -2.33 12.73
C VAL A 71 1.26 -3.77 12.69
N LEU A 72 2.29 -4.08 13.47
CA LEU A 72 2.76 -5.46 13.67
C LEU A 72 2.04 -6.07 14.87
N ASN A 73 1.62 -7.32 14.75
CA ASN A 73 1.10 -8.07 15.89
C ASN A 73 2.27 -8.39 16.86
N PRO A 74 2.20 -8.02 18.14
CA PRO A 74 3.27 -8.31 19.10
C PRO A 74 3.36 -9.80 19.49
N LEU A 75 2.34 -10.60 19.18
CA LEU A 75 2.25 -12.02 19.59
C LEU A 75 2.46 -13.00 18.43
N GLU A 76 2.32 -12.55 17.18
CA GLU A 76 2.41 -13.37 15.98
C GLU A 76 3.19 -12.63 14.90
N GLU A 77 3.86 -13.35 13.99
CA GLU A 77 4.48 -12.77 12.79
C GLU A 77 3.39 -12.37 11.78
N ARG A 78 2.62 -11.33 12.10
CA ARG A 78 1.55 -10.79 11.25
C ARG A 78 1.59 -9.27 11.22
N ALA A 79 1.17 -8.70 10.10
CA ALA A 79 1.03 -7.27 9.93
C ALA A 79 -0.37 -6.89 9.45
N MET A 80 -0.82 -5.70 9.86
CA MET A 80 -1.97 -5.01 9.32
C MET A 80 -1.47 -3.77 8.61
N LEU A 81 -1.78 -3.62 7.33
CA LEU A 81 -1.45 -2.44 6.55
C LEU A 81 -2.68 -1.56 6.38
N ILE A 82 -2.47 -0.26 6.52
CA ILE A 82 -3.46 0.78 6.28
C ILE A 82 -3.01 1.55 5.05
N TYR A 83 -3.87 1.62 4.05
CA TYR A 83 -3.61 2.35 2.81
C TYR A 83 -4.86 3.10 2.38
N ALA A 84 -4.71 4.13 1.56
CA ALA A 84 -5.82 4.95 1.12
C ALA A 84 -5.77 5.15 -0.38
N GLU A 85 -6.93 5.13 -1.02
CA GLU A 85 -7.11 5.57 -2.39
C GLU A 85 -7.65 6.99 -2.40
N ILE A 86 -7.06 7.88 -3.19
CA ILE A 86 -7.67 9.16 -3.54
C ILE A 86 -8.48 8.93 -4.80
N GLY A 87 -9.78 9.19 -4.73
CA GLY A 87 -10.69 9.03 -5.86
C GLY A 87 -11.61 10.24 -6.05
N PRO A 88 -12.28 10.33 -7.21
CA PRO A 88 -13.32 11.31 -7.43
C PRO A 88 -14.46 11.12 -6.43
N ALA A 89 -15.01 12.22 -5.96
CA ALA A 89 -16.35 12.31 -5.40
C ALA A 89 -17.07 13.44 -6.15
N PHE A 90 -18.40 13.38 -6.21
CA PHE A 90 -19.27 14.20 -7.07
C PHE A 90 -18.82 15.68 -7.28
N GLU A 91 -18.28 16.33 -6.25
CA GLU A 91 -17.77 17.71 -6.30
C GLU A 91 -16.37 17.90 -5.71
N ASN A 92 -15.68 16.84 -5.27
CA ASN A 92 -14.40 16.94 -4.54
C ASN A 92 -13.57 15.66 -4.68
N THR A 93 -12.31 15.71 -4.26
CA THR A 93 -11.49 14.51 -4.05
C THR A 93 -11.69 13.96 -2.65
N ARG A 94 -11.80 12.62 -2.51
CA ARG A 94 -11.90 11.96 -1.20
C ARG A 94 -10.86 10.86 -1.04
N LEU A 95 -10.41 10.69 0.20
CA LEU A 95 -9.60 9.57 0.65
C LEU A 95 -10.51 8.42 1.10
N TYR A 96 -10.29 7.25 0.53
CA TYR A 96 -10.97 6.01 0.90
C TYR A 96 -9.96 5.08 1.57
N TYR A 97 -10.00 4.99 2.90
CA TYR A 97 -9.12 4.12 3.67
C TYR A 97 -9.50 2.65 3.52
N LYS A 98 -8.47 1.82 3.40
CA LYS A 98 -8.54 0.36 3.29
C LYS A 98 -7.53 -0.26 4.24
N VAL A 99 -7.85 -1.47 4.70
CA VAL A 99 -7.01 -2.24 5.61
C VAL A 99 -6.81 -3.63 5.03
N SER A 100 -5.56 -4.12 5.05
CA SER A 100 -5.24 -5.51 4.68
C SER A 100 -4.33 -6.14 5.73
N GLY A 101 -4.73 -7.31 6.22
CA GLY A 101 -3.88 -8.15 7.06
C GLY A 101 -3.02 -9.08 6.21
N CYS A 102 -1.81 -9.39 6.69
CA CYS A 102 -0.97 -10.40 6.10
C CYS A 102 -0.15 -11.16 7.15
N ASP A 103 0.07 -12.45 6.86
CA ASP A 103 1.02 -13.27 7.60
C ASP A 103 2.46 -13.02 7.12
N LEU A 104 3.44 -13.00 8.01
CA LEU A 104 4.85 -12.68 7.72
C LEU A 104 5.77 -13.91 7.80
N ASP A 105 5.21 -15.10 8.04
CA ASP A 105 5.97 -16.35 8.04
C ASP A 105 6.01 -17.01 6.65
N TYR A 106 4.91 -16.95 5.91
CA TYR A 106 4.75 -17.65 4.63
C TYR A 106 4.27 -16.75 3.47
N GLY A 107 4.43 -17.25 2.24
CA GLY A 107 3.95 -16.60 1.02
C GLY A 107 4.92 -15.62 0.35
N PHE A 108 6.15 -15.51 0.85
CA PHE A 108 7.24 -14.79 0.18
C PHE A 108 7.80 -15.62 -0.97
N LYS A 109 8.18 -14.96 -2.06
CA LYS A 109 8.79 -15.54 -3.26
C LYS A 109 10.02 -14.71 -3.65
N LYS A 110 11.10 -15.39 -4.04
CA LYS A 110 12.30 -14.75 -4.59
C LYS A 110 12.07 -14.25 -6.00
#